data_AF-A0A966K2X5-F1
#
_entry.id   AF-A0A966K2X5-F1
#
_cell.length_a   1.000
_cell.length_b   1.000
_cell.length_c   1.000
_cell.angle_alpha   90.00
_cell.angle_beta   90.00
_cell.angle_gamma   90.00
#
_symmetry.space_group_name_H-M   'P 1'
#
loop_
_entity.id
_entity.type
_entity.pdbx_description
1 polymer ?
#
loop_
_entity_poly.entity_id
_entity_poly.type
_entity_poly.pdbx_seq_one_letter_code
_entity_poly.pdbx_strand_id
1 'polypeptide(L)'
;MSVLDDHLQKLKDMRRRIANVGRKNWPSTHKKVHKVDPVQVESSAITQLQFDERASTVTITFTNGTTKTVPCDKRMYEEFVSAPSVGKFYNQHFRNS
;
A
#
# COMPACT_ATOMS: atom_id res chain seq x y z
N MET A 1 12.21 -42.10 35.60
CA MET A 1 11.96 -40.73 35.11
C MET A 1 10.46 -40.56 34.94
N SER A 2 9.89 -39.48 35.50
CA SER A 2 8.45 -39.22 35.55
C SER A 2 7.90 -38.87 34.16
N VAL A 3 6.71 -39.35 33.83
CA VAL A 3 5.98 -39.05 32.57
C VAL A 3 5.82 -37.53 32.36
N LEU A 4 5.82 -36.75 33.46
CA LEU A 4 5.81 -35.29 33.42
C LEU A 4 7.07 -34.68 32.79
N ASP A 5 8.25 -35.25 33.01
CA ASP A 5 9.51 -34.75 32.46
C ASP A 5 9.56 -34.94 30.95
N ASP A 6 9.07 -36.08 30.45
CA ASP A 6 8.98 -36.36 29.01
C ASP A 6 8.01 -35.39 28.33
N HIS A 7 6.87 -35.12 28.96
CA HIS A 7 5.87 -34.19 28.43
C HIS A 7 6.39 -32.74 28.40
N LEU A 8 7.13 -32.33 29.44
CA LEU A 8 7.77 -31.02 29.49
C LEU A 8 8.89 -30.90 28.45
N GLN A 9 9.65 -31.97 28.24
CA GLN A 9 10.69 -32.03 27.23
C GLN A 9 10.10 -31.91 25.82
N LYS A 10 8.96 -32.56 25.57
CA LYS A 10 8.22 -32.48 24.31
C LYS A 10 7.69 -31.07 24.02
N LEU A 11 7.22 -30.35 25.05
CA LEU A 11 6.80 -28.94 24.91
C LEU A 11 7.98 -28.01 24.60
N LYS A 12 9.14 -28.22 25.23
CA LYS A 12 10.36 -27.45 24.95
C LYS A 12 10.90 -27.71 23.53
N ASP A 13 10.82 -28.95 23.05
CA ASP A 13 11.19 -29.30 21.67
C ASP A 13 10.24 -28.67 20.65
N MET A 14 8.93 -28.72 20.91
CA MET A 14 7.92 -28.05 20.08
C MET A 14 8.19 -26.55 19.96
N ARG A 15 8.49 -25.88 21.08
CA ARG A 15 8.79 -24.43 21.09
C ARG A 15 10.06 -24.11 20.30
N ARG A 16 11.10 -24.94 20.38
CA ARG A 16 12.31 -24.80 19.54
C ARG A 16 12.02 -25.00 18.06
N ARG A 17 11.17 -25.97 17.71
CA ARG A 17 10.75 -26.22 16.32
C ARG A 17 9.94 -25.05 15.75
N ILE A 18 9.00 -24.49 16.52
CA ILE A 18 8.21 -23.31 16.10
C ILE A 18 9.11 -22.08 15.91
N ALA A 19 10.06 -21.84 16.82
CA ALA A 19 11.01 -20.73 16.69
C ALA A 19 11.89 -20.85 15.43
N ASN A 20 12.22 -22.07 15.00
CA ASN A 20 12.99 -22.31 13.78
C ASN A 20 12.13 -22.26 12.51
N VAL A 21 10.82 -22.48 12.62
CA VAL A 21 9.85 -22.32 11.51
C VAL A 21 9.52 -20.83 11.27
N GLY A 22 9.62 -19.97 12.28
CA GLY A 22 9.43 -18.51 12.15
C GLY A 22 10.51 -17.78 11.31
N ARG A 23 11.60 -18.47 10.93
CA ARG A 23 12.59 -17.99 9.94
C ARG A 23 12.40 -18.59 8.55
N LYS A 24 11.33 -19.36 8.30
CA LYS A 24 10.89 -19.56 6.92
C LYS A 24 10.38 -18.20 6.48
N ASN A 25 11.11 -17.62 5.54
CA ASN A 25 10.77 -16.46 4.75
C ASN A 25 9.35 -16.65 4.21
N TRP A 26 8.34 -16.34 5.03
CA TRP A 26 7.01 -16.04 4.57
C TRP A 26 7.25 -14.99 3.49
N PRO A 27 6.76 -15.17 2.25
CA PRO A 27 6.91 -14.12 1.27
C PRO A 27 6.26 -12.91 1.94
N SER A 28 7.08 -11.97 2.40
CA SER A 28 6.59 -10.67 2.80
C SER A 28 6.04 -10.10 1.51
N THR A 29 4.77 -10.39 1.25
CA THR A 29 3.94 -9.72 0.26
C THR A 29 3.61 -8.31 0.73
N HIS A 30 4.50 -7.71 1.54
CA HIS A 30 4.98 -6.36 1.27
C HIS A 30 5.48 -6.33 -0.17
N LYS A 31 4.53 -6.39 -1.11
CA LYS A 31 4.64 -5.85 -2.46
C LYS A 31 5.25 -4.49 -2.19
N LYS A 32 6.57 -4.35 -2.39
CA LYS A 32 7.27 -3.07 -2.25
C LYS A 32 6.58 -2.18 -3.24
N VAL A 33 5.61 -1.43 -2.73
CA VAL A 33 4.85 -0.50 -3.52
C VAL A 33 5.89 0.52 -3.93
N HIS A 34 6.26 0.52 -5.21
CA HIS A 34 7.09 1.59 -5.74
C HIS A 34 6.14 2.77 -5.88
N LYS A 35 5.93 3.43 -4.75
CA LYS A 35 5.18 4.67 -4.67
C LYS A 35 6.12 5.75 -5.15
N VAL A 36 5.68 6.49 -6.16
CA VAL A 36 6.31 7.76 -6.50
C VAL A 36 6.10 8.70 -5.32
N ASP A 37 7.04 9.63 -5.14
CA ASP A 37 6.93 10.66 -4.11
C ASP A 37 5.55 11.36 -4.19
N PRO A 38 4.88 11.55 -3.04
CA PRO A 38 3.59 12.21 -3.02
C PRO A 38 3.75 13.66 -3.48
N VAL A 39 3.00 14.02 -4.52
CA VAL A 39 2.99 15.38 -5.06
C VAL A 39 1.88 16.15 -4.35
N GLN A 40 2.25 17.23 -3.65
CA GLN A 40 1.28 18.20 -3.16
C GLN A 40 0.77 19.04 -4.33
N VAL A 41 -0.52 19.22 -4.40
CA VAL A 41 -1.17 20.01 -5.43
C VAL A 41 -2.02 21.10 -4.78
N GLU A 42 -1.85 22.34 -5.23
CA GLU A 42 -2.61 23.48 -4.75
C GLU A 42 -3.96 23.52 -5.49
N SER A 43 -4.94 22.78 -4.98
CA SER A 43 -6.29 22.75 -5.54
C SER A 43 -7.33 22.86 -4.45
N SER A 44 -8.46 23.50 -4.76
CA SER A 44 -9.54 23.73 -3.80
C SER A 44 -10.18 22.42 -3.28
N ALA A 45 -10.01 21.32 -4.00
CA ALA A 45 -10.60 20.02 -3.66
C ALA A 45 -9.57 18.91 -3.36
N ILE A 46 -8.38 18.98 -3.95
CA ILE A 46 -7.35 17.92 -3.89
C ILE A 46 -6.10 18.52 -3.27
N THR A 47 -5.49 17.82 -2.32
CA THR A 47 -4.26 18.26 -1.64
C THR A 47 -3.04 17.46 -2.07
N GLN A 48 -3.21 16.17 -2.34
CA GLN A 48 -2.08 15.29 -2.60
C GLN A 48 -2.44 14.20 -3.62
N LEU A 49 -1.47 13.90 -4.47
CA LEU A 49 -1.52 12.79 -5.42
C LEU A 49 -0.34 11.85 -5.18
N GLN A 50 -0.62 10.56 -5.04
CA GLN A 50 0.39 9.52 -4.87
C GLN A 50 0.20 8.44 -5.93
N PHE A 51 1.17 8.30 -6.83
CA PHE A 51 1.13 7.30 -7.88
C PHE A 51 1.83 6.00 -7.48
N ASP A 52 1.22 4.88 -7.84
CA ASP A 52 1.75 3.53 -7.64
C ASP A 52 2.04 2.90 -9.00
N GLU A 53 3.32 2.87 -9.38
CA GLU A 53 3.77 2.34 -10.67
C GLU A 53 3.53 0.84 -10.82
N ARG A 54 3.42 0.08 -9.72
CA ARG A 54 3.21 -1.38 -9.78
C ARG A 54 1.75 -1.76 -9.87
N ALA A 55 0.89 -0.97 -9.25
CA ALA A 55 -0.55 -1.18 -9.31
C ALA A 55 -1.18 -0.47 -10.51
N SER A 56 -0.47 0.48 -11.14
CA SER A 56 -1.04 1.43 -12.11
C SER A 56 -2.29 2.09 -11.51
N THR A 57 -2.13 2.60 -10.29
CA THR A 57 -3.18 3.32 -9.57
C THR A 57 -2.65 4.61 -9.00
N VAL A 58 -3.54 5.59 -8.81
CA VAL A 58 -3.25 6.82 -8.11
C VAL A 58 -4.15 6.93 -6.89
N THR A 59 -3.54 7.24 -5.74
CA THR A 59 -4.23 7.60 -4.51
C THR A 59 -4.32 9.12 -4.44
N ILE A 60 -5.55 9.61 -4.38
CA ILE A 60 -5.90 11.03 -4.40
C ILE A 60 -6.40 11.40 -3.00
N THR A 61 -5.74 12.33 -2.35
CA THR A 61 -6.15 12.89 -1.07
C THR A 61 -6.89 14.20 -1.30
N PHE A 62 -8.10 14.30 -0.78
CA PHE A 62 -8.94 15.48 -0.86
C PHE A 62 -8.74 16.38 0.37
N THR A 63 -9.10 17.66 0.23
CA THR A 63 -9.04 18.65 1.31
C THR A 63 -9.93 18.27 2.51
N ASN A 64 -10.98 17.49 2.29
CA ASN A 64 -11.85 16.95 3.34
C ASN A 64 -11.25 15.76 4.11
N GLY A 65 -9.99 15.36 3.82
CA GLY A 65 -9.30 14.23 4.43
C GLY A 65 -9.68 12.86 3.86
N THR A 66 -10.63 12.79 2.92
CA THR A 66 -10.96 11.55 2.23
C THR A 66 -9.84 11.19 1.26
N THR A 67 -9.58 9.89 1.10
CA THR A 67 -8.67 9.37 0.07
C THR A 67 -9.44 8.48 -0.90
N LYS A 68 -9.13 8.58 -2.19
CA LYS A 68 -9.70 7.72 -3.23
C LYS A 68 -8.58 7.13 -4.07
N THR A 69 -8.61 5.81 -4.25
CA THR A 69 -7.67 5.12 -5.13
C THR A 69 -8.39 4.80 -6.43
N VAL A 70 -7.81 5.21 -7.56
CA VAL A 70 -8.37 4.98 -8.89
C VAL A 70 -7.31 4.41 -9.82
N PRO A 71 -7.69 3.54 -10.78
CA PRO A 71 -6.77 3.08 -11.81
C PRO A 71 -6.30 4.27 -12.65
N CYS A 72 -5.00 4.37 -12.87
CA CYS A 72 -4.36 5.46 -13.58
C CYS A 72 -3.03 4.97 -14.16
N ASP A 73 -2.76 5.27 -15.43
CA ASP A 73 -1.47 4.96 -16.03
C ASP A 73 -0.44 6.05 -15.74
N LYS A 74 0.85 5.70 -15.87
CA LYS A 74 1.95 6.65 -15.64
C LYS A 74 1.83 7.92 -16.48
N ARG A 75 1.52 7.79 -17.78
CA ARG A 75 1.33 8.93 -18.69
C ARG A 75 0.19 9.82 -18.24
N MET A 76 -0.93 9.21 -17.86
CA MET A 76 -2.11 9.91 -17.37
C MET A 76 -1.83 10.62 -16.05
N TYR A 77 -1.01 10.03 -15.17
CA TYR A 77 -0.55 10.68 -13.95
C TYR A 77 0.34 11.89 -14.22
N GLU A 78 1.27 11.80 -15.17
CA GLU A 78 2.12 12.93 -15.58
C GLU A 78 1.28 14.09 -16.15
N GLU A 79 0.28 13.78 -16.98
CA GLU A 79 -0.71 14.74 -17.47
C GLU A 79 -1.56 15.32 -16.33
N PHE A 80 -1.94 14.48 -15.35
CA PHE A 80 -2.74 14.89 -14.21
C PHE A 80 -1.99 15.90 -13.34
N VAL A 81 -0.71 15.65 -13.03
CA VAL A 81 0.14 16.57 -12.26
C VAL A 81 0.44 17.85 -13.04
N SER A 82 0.60 17.76 -14.35
CA SER A 82 0.88 18.90 -15.23
C SER A 82 -0.37 19.69 -15.62
N ALA A 83 -1.56 19.21 -15.29
CA ALA A 83 -2.82 19.83 -15.69
C ALA A 83 -3.00 21.20 -15.04
N PRO A 84 -3.51 22.21 -15.78
CA PRO A 84 -3.76 23.54 -15.22
C PRO A 84 -4.82 23.55 -14.11
N SER A 85 -5.67 22.52 -14.05
CA SER A 85 -6.61 22.31 -12.95
C SER A 85 -6.78 20.82 -12.67
N VAL A 86 -6.12 20.34 -11.63
CA VAL A 86 -6.24 18.95 -11.16
C VAL A 86 -7.68 18.59 -10.79
N GLY A 87 -8.45 19.52 -10.22
CA GLY A 87 -9.86 19.28 -9.89
C GLY A 87 -10.73 19.04 -11.14
N LYS A 88 -10.50 19.82 -12.20
CA LYS A 88 -11.20 19.64 -13.49
C LYS A 88 -10.80 18.31 -14.15
N PHE A 89 -9.51 18.00 -14.17
CA PHE A 89 -8.99 16.73 -14.70
C PHE A 89 -9.63 15.55 -13.98
N TYR A 90 -9.70 15.60 -12.65
CA TYR A 90 -10.33 14.54 -11.87
C TYR A 90 -11.81 14.36 -12.19
N ASN A 91 -12.56 15.45 -12.29
CA ASN A 91 -13.98 15.38 -12.66
C ASN A 91 -14.20 14.82 -14.07
N GLN A 92 -13.30 15.11 -15.00
CA GLN A 92 -13.41 14.64 -16.38
C GLN A 92 -13.04 13.16 -16.53
N HIS A 93 -12.04 12.69 -15.80
CA HIS A 93 -11.46 11.36 -16.02
C HIS A 93 -11.83 10.31 -14.96
N PHE A 94 -12.14 10.70 -13.72
CA PHE A 94 -12.32 9.75 -12.61
C PHE A 94 -13.68 9.82 -11.91
N ARG A 95 -14.47 10.88 -12.13
CA ARG A 95 -15.77 11.05 -11.46
C ARG A 95 -16.90 10.25 -12.11
N ASN A 96 -16.76 9.91 -13.40
CA ASN A 96 -17.79 9.22 -14.17
C ASN A 96 -17.40 7.78 -14.56
N SER A 97 -16.35 7.24 -13.94
CA SER A 97 -15.83 5.90 -14.22
C SER A 97 -16.18 4.90 -13.14
#